data_AF-F7R2T6-F1
#
_entry.id   AF-F7R2T6-F1
#
_cell.length_a   1.000
_cell.length_b   1.000
_cell.length_c   1.000
_cell.angle_alpha   90.00
_cell.angle_beta   90.00
_cell.angle_gamma   90.00
#
_symmetry.space_group_name_H-M   'P 1'
#
loop_
_entity.id
_entity.type
_entity.pdbx_description
1 polymer ?
#
loop_
_entity_poly.entity_id
_entity_poly.type
_entity_poly.pdbx_seq_one_letter_code
_entity_poly.pdbx_strand_id
1 'polypeptide(L)' 'MYITEVDLNIEDGDTFFPEFDINDFEVLIGETLGEEVKYTRTFYVRKK' A
#
# COMPACT_ATOMS: atom_id res chain seq x y z
N MET A 1 -3.18 2.16 9.11
CA MET A 1 -3.68 1.52 7.89
C MET A 1 -2.80 0.34 7.57
N TYR A 2 -3.40 -0.78 7.18
CA TYR A 2 -2.70 -1.98 6.74
C TYR A 2 -2.92 -2.08 5.23
N ILE A 3 -1.94 -1.68 4.43
CA ILE A 3 -2.07 -1.62 2.97
C ILE A 3 -1.18 -2.70 2.37
N THR A 4 -1.72 -3.43 1.40
CA THR A 4 -0.93 -4.33 0.55
C THR A 4 -0.79 -3.69 -0.81
N GLU A 5 0.42 -3.27 -1.15
CA GLU A 5 0.75 -2.66 -2.43
C GLU A 5 1.06 -3.79 -3.41
N VAL A 6 0.23 -3.94 -4.44
CA VAL A 6 0.39 -4.98 -5.47
C VAL A 6 1.01 -4.35 -6.70
N ASP A 7 2.10 -4.92 -7.19
CA ASP A 7 2.82 -4.47 -8.39
C ASP A 7 2.10 -4.97 -9.65
N LEU A 8 0.98 -4.33 -9.95
CA LEU A 8 0.12 -4.65 -11.09
C LEU A 8 -0.57 -3.38 -11.59
N ASN A 9 -0.59 -3.19 -12.91
CA ASN A 9 -1.39 -2.14 -13.54
C ASN A 9 -2.78 -2.68 -13.90
N ILE A 10 -3.82 -1.96 -13.52
CA ILE A 10 -5.22 -2.26 -13.85
C ILE A 10 -5.77 -1.08 -14.66
N GLU A 11 -6.18 -1.34 -15.91
CA GLU A 11 -6.62 -0.28 -16.83
C GLU A 11 -8.05 0.23 -16.53
N ASP A 12 -8.93 -0.64 -16.03
CA ASP A 12 -10.36 -0.35 -15.81
C ASP A 12 -10.76 -0.35 -14.33
N GLY A 13 -10.05 0.40 -13.49
CA GLY A 13 -10.41 0.56 -12.08
C GLY A 13 -11.68 1.40 -11.88
N ASP A 14 -12.69 0.88 -11.19
CA ASP A 14 -13.94 1.59 -10.88
C ASP A 14 -13.95 2.26 -9.49
N THR A 15 -13.09 1.78 -8.59
CA THR A 15 -13.03 2.18 -7.18
C THR A 15 -11.57 2.32 -6.77
N PHE A 16 -11.24 3.43 -6.07
CA PHE A 16 -9.88 3.76 -5.69
C PHE A 16 -9.75 3.94 -4.18
N PHE A 17 -8.58 3.59 -3.64
CA PHE A 17 -8.24 3.93 -2.26
C PHE A 17 -8.13 5.46 -2.11
N PRO A 18 -8.65 6.07 -1.03
CA PRO A 18 -8.58 7.51 -0.86
C PRO A 18 -7.14 8.03 -0.82
N GLU A 19 -6.93 9.22 -1.36
CA GLU A 19 -5.67 9.93 -1.17
C GLU A 19 -5.44 10.27 0.30
N PHE A 20 -4.19 10.21 0.74
CA PHE A 20 -3.78 10.57 2.09
C PHE A 20 -2.38 11.20 2.08
N ASP A 21 -2.11 12.08 3.04
CA ASP A 21 -0.78 12.64 3.21
C ASP A 21 0.11 11.65 3.96
N ILE A 22 1.18 11.20 3.31
CA ILE A 22 2.17 10.31 3.91
C ILE A 22 2.84 10.91 5.15
N ASN A 23 2.92 12.25 5.23
CA ASN A 23 3.55 12.95 6.33
C ASN A 23 2.77 12.81 7.65
N ASP A 24 1.49 12.49 7.58
CA ASP A 24 0.64 12.22 8.76
C ASP A 24 0.92 10.85 9.40
N PHE A 25 1.75 10.01 8.77
CA PHE A 25 1.96 8.63 9.19
C PHE A 25 3.45 8.30 9.40
N GLU A 26 3.72 7.42 10.37
CA GLU A 26 4.93 6.62 10.44
C GLU A 26 4.72 5.36 9.60
N VAL A 27 5.72 5.01 8.76
CA VAL A 27 5.63 3.93 7.78
C VAL A 27 6.53 2.78 8.21
N LEU A 28 5.97 1.59 8.30
CA LEU A 28 6.69 0.34 8.54
C LEU A 28 6.50 -0.56 7.33
N ILE A 29 7.56 -0.70 6.53
CA ILE A 29 7.56 -1.54 5.33
C ILE A 29 7.87 -2.97 5.74
N GLY A 30 6.98 -3.89 5.41
CA GLY A 30 7.15 -5.32 5.62
C GLY A 30 7.88 -6.00 4.46
N GLU A 31 7.68 -7.30 4.32
CA GLU A 31 8.32 -8.10 3.26
C GLU A 31 7.58 -7.96 1.92
N THR A 32 8.35 -7.98 0.83
CA THR A 32 7.84 -8.15 -0.53
C THR A 32 7.79 -9.64 -0.88
N LEU A 33 6.61 -10.10 -1.30
CA LEU A 33 6.31 -11.51 -1.56
C LEU A 33 5.66 -11.66 -2.96
N GLY A 34 5.36 -12.91 -3.33
CA GLY A 34 4.75 -13.27 -4.61
C GLY A 34 5.78 -13.68 -5.66
N GLU A 35 5.44 -14.65 -6.51
CA GLU A 35 6.35 -15.17 -7.56
C GLU A 35 6.10 -14.44 -8.88
N GLU A 36 4.87 -14.52 -9.40
CA GLU A 36 4.47 -13.89 -10.67
C GLU A 36 4.02 -12.43 -10.50
N VAL A 37 3.23 -12.14 -9.47
CA VAL A 37 2.80 -10.77 -9.11
C VAL A 37 3.39 -10.44 -7.76
N LYS A 38 4.24 -9.42 -7.71
CA LYS A 38 4.88 -8.97 -6.49
C LYS A 38 3.91 -8.13 -5.66
N TYR A 39 3.97 -8.27 -4.34
CA TYR A 39 3.23 -7.39 -3.44
C TYR A 39 4.03 -7.14 -2.16
N THR A 40 3.85 -5.95 -1.57
CA THR A 40 4.49 -5.53 -0.33
C THR A 40 3.43 -5.18 0.71
N ARG A 41 3.61 -5.66 1.94
CA ARG A 41 2.73 -5.29 3.06
C ARG A 41 3.30 -4.09 3.79
N THR A 42 2.58 -2.98 3.80
CA THR A 42 3.00 -1.73 4.45
C THR A 42 2.03 -1.34 5.55
N PHE A 43 2.57 -0.99 6.72
CA PHE A 43 1.79 -0.52 7.86
C PHE A 43 2.01 0.97 8.05
N TYR A 44 0.92 1.73 8.09
CA TYR A 44 0.93 3.17 8.31
C TYR A 44 0.31 3.47 9.67
N VAL A 45 1.08 4.00 10.60
CA VAL A 45 0.61 4.38 11.94
C VAL A 45 0.47 5.89 11.97
N ARG A 46 -0.72 6.40 12.28
CA ARG A 46 -0.95 7.85 12.30
C ARG A 46 -0.10 8.48 13.41
N LYS A 47 0.63 9.54 13.08
CA LYS A 47 1.36 10.35 14.04
C LYS A 47 0.36 11.01 15.01
N LYS A 48 0.80 11.21 16.25
CA LYS A 48 0.00 11.92 17.26
C LYS A 48 0.03 13.42 17.05
#